data_AF-A0A534PXF6-F1
#
_entry.id   AF-A0A534PXF6-F1
#
_cell.length_a   1.000
_cell.length_b   1.000
_cell.length_c   1.000
_cell.angle_alpha   90.00
_cell.angle_beta   90.00
_cell.angle_gamma   90.00
#
_symmetry.space_group_name_H-M   'P 1'
#
loop_
_entity.id
_entity.type
_entity.pdbx_description
1 polymer ?
#
loop_
_entity_poly.entity_id
_entity_poly.type
_entity_poly.pdbx_seq_one_letter_code
_entity_poly.pdbx_strand_id
1 'polypeptide(L)'
;MLKVAAGAICGIAAGTVAGIGARSAMRMVADGVPDPIRQLPSFTVEGTAAIVIVAALAGAPFGALFGLVYDALPGPRRARGFLFGIAMLVTVGPLFFTGTRDEFITYERMALFSFLFPLFGVAAGLAFEPSLNLAGRLPRAAQAVLALIALGGGALVGSGLAAFVVSAVQTHGALAVAYALPWLAVALVIAALRSRVIPARLVR
;
A
#
# COMPACT_ATOMS: atom_id res chain seq x y z
N MET A 1 -19.34 4.41 4.04
CA MET A 1 -18.91 4.64 2.64
C MET A 1 -18.04 5.88 2.49
N LEU A 2 -18.45 7.05 3.04
CA LEU A 2 -17.67 8.28 2.94
C LEU A 2 -16.17 8.14 3.28
N LYS A 3 -15.82 7.58 4.45
CA LYS A 3 -14.43 7.35 4.86
C LYS A 3 -13.65 6.42 3.93
N VAL A 4 -14.32 5.41 3.36
CA VAL A 4 -13.72 4.48 2.40
C VAL A 4 -13.45 5.19 1.08
N ALA A 5 -14.39 6.01 0.59
CA ALA A 5 -14.23 6.79 -0.63
C ALA A 5 -13.14 7.86 -0.48
N ALA A 6 -13.13 8.62 0.62
CA ALA A 6 -12.08 9.58 0.94
C ALA A 6 -10.72 8.88 1.10
N GLY A 7 -10.72 7.72 1.77
CA GLY A 7 -9.55 6.87 1.90
C GLY A 7 -9.02 6.42 0.52
N ALA A 8 -9.89 5.95 -0.37
CA ALA A 8 -9.51 5.54 -1.72
C ALA A 8 -8.89 6.72 -2.51
N ILE A 9 -9.48 7.92 -2.45
CA ILE A 9 -8.93 9.11 -3.11
C ILE A 9 -7.54 9.45 -2.56
N CYS A 10 -7.38 9.51 -1.23
CA CYS A 10 -6.08 9.84 -0.63
C CYS A 10 -5.03 8.74 -0.90
N GLY A 11 -5.47 7.47 -0.98
CA GLY A 11 -4.64 6.32 -1.33
C GLY A 11 -4.16 6.36 -2.77
N ILE A 12 -5.02 6.74 -3.71
CA ILE A 12 -4.64 6.97 -5.11
C ILE A 12 -3.61 8.10 -5.21
N ALA A 13 -3.85 9.22 -4.52
CA ALA A 13 -2.91 10.34 -4.50
C ALA A 13 -1.56 9.96 -3.89
N ALA A 14 -1.57 9.30 -2.72
CA ALA A 14 -0.36 8.84 -2.06
C ALA A 14 0.37 7.75 -2.85
N GLY A 15 -0.38 6.86 -3.52
CA GLY A 15 0.15 5.83 -4.41
C GLY A 15 0.86 6.42 -5.62
N THR A 16 0.30 7.48 -6.23
CA THR A 16 0.96 8.24 -7.29
C THR A 16 2.30 8.82 -6.81
N VAL A 17 2.32 9.46 -5.64
CA VAL A 17 3.57 10.01 -5.05
C VAL A 17 4.58 8.90 -4.79
N ALA A 18 4.15 7.79 -4.20
CA ALA A 18 5.01 6.63 -3.95
C ALA A 18 5.50 5.99 -5.26
N GLY A 19 4.69 5.96 -6.32
CA GLY A 19 5.07 5.45 -7.64
C GLY A 19 6.15 6.31 -8.32
N ILE A 20 6.04 7.63 -8.22
CA ILE A 20 7.09 8.56 -8.67
C ILE A 20 8.38 8.33 -7.85
N GLY A 21 8.23 8.17 -6.53
CA GLY A 21 9.35 7.84 -5.64
C GLY A 21 10.01 6.50 -6.01
N ALA A 22 9.22 5.46 -6.27
CA ALA A 22 9.68 4.14 -6.69
C ALA A 22 10.42 4.21 -8.02
N ARG A 23 9.91 4.98 -8.99
CA ARG A 23 10.60 5.19 -10.27
C ARG A 23 11.95 5.88 -10.07
N SER A 24 12.01 6.88 -9.21
CA SER A 24 13.25 7.59 -8.87
C SER A 24 14.24 6.66 -8.16
N ALA A 25 13.75 5.85 -7.24
CA ALA A 25 14.53 4.85 -6.51
C ALA A 25 15.13 3.81 -7.46
N MET A 26 14.33 3.24 -8.37
CA MET A 26 14.80 2.32 -9.41
C MET A 26 15.88 2.94 -10.29
N ARG A 27 15.80 4.24 -10.57
CA ARG A 27 16.83 4.96 -11.35
C ARG A 27 18.13 5.11 -10.59
N MET A 28 18.06 5.54 -9.32
CA MET A 28 19.24 5.61 -8.46
C MET A 28 19.93 4.25 -8.31
N VAL A 29 19.14 3.18 -8.20
CA VAL A 29 19.67 1.82 -8.19
C VAL A 29 20.36 1.51 -9.51
N ALA A 30 19.72 1.80 -10.64
CA ALA A 30 20.24 1.46 -11.96
C ALA A 30 21.51 2.26 -12.31
N ASP A 31 21.61 3.53 -11.92
CA ASP A 31 22.80 4.36 -12.09
C ASP A 31 23.96 3.92 -11.19
N GLY A 32 23.65 3.26 -10.06
CA GLY A 32 24.61 2.74 -9.09
C GLY A 32 25.09 1.30 -9.36
N VAL A 33 24.58 0.60 -10.38
CA VAL A 33 25.04 -0.75 -10.74
C VAL A 33 26.16 -0.67 -11.78
N PRO A 34 27.37 -1.19 -11.50
CA PRO A 34 28.36 -1.41 -12.53
C PRO A 34 27.85 -2.53 -13.45
N ASP A 35 27.31 -2.15 -14.60
CA ASP A 35 26.78 -3.11 -15.57
C ASP A 35 27.90 -3.56 -16.53
N PRO A 36 28.30 -4.85 -16.55
CA PRO A 36 29.33 -5.35 -17.45
C PRO A 36 28.94 -5.24 -18.94
N ILE A 37 27.65 -5.03 -19.23
CA ILE A 37 27.08 -4.92 -20.58
C ILE A 37 26.91 -3.44 -21.00
N ARG A 38 27.13 -2.47 -20.09
CA ARG A 38 26.87 -1.03 -20.31
C ARG A 38 25.47 -0.75 -20.89
N GLN A 39 24.47 -1.58 -20.57
CA GLN A 39 23.12 -1.34 -21.05
C GLN A 39 22.52 -0.23 -20.20
N LEU A 40 22.59 1.00 -20.72
CA LEU A 40 21.98 2.15 -20.06
C LEU A 40 20.48 1.86 -19.88
N PRO A 41 19.95 1.93 -18.65
CA PRO A 41 18.55 1.62 -18.39
C PRO A 41 17.67 2.58 -19.22
N SER A 42 16.85 2.06 -20.14
CA SER A 42 16.06 2.92 -21.04
C SER A 42 14.93 3.60 -20.27
N PHE A 43 14.86 4.93 -20.32
CA PHE A 43 13.74 5.68 -19.76
C PHE A 43 12.60 5.69 -20.77
N THR A 44 11.61 4.83 -20.53
CA THR A 44 10.35 4.86 -21.28
C THR A 44 9.31 5.65 -20.50
N VAL A 45 8.64 6.58 -21.18
CA VAL A 45 7.46 7.29 -20.64
C VAL A 45 6.38 6.28 -20.26
N GLU A 46 6.20 5.25 -21.09
CA GLU A 46 5.27 4.16 -20.88
C GLU A 46 5.56 3.39 -19.58
N GLY A 47 6.81 2.99 -19.33
CA GLY A 47 7.17 2.27 -18.11
C GLY A 47 6.99 3.12 -16.85
N THR A 48 7.29 4.42 -16.94
CA THR A 48 7.03 5.36 -15.83
C THR A 48 5.52 5.50 -15.56
N ALA A 49 4.72 5.68 -16.62
CA ALA A 49 3.27 5.78 -16.49
C ALA A 49 2.65 4.50 -15.91
N ALA A 50 3.10 3.32 -16.37
CA ALA A 50 2.66 2.03 -15.86
C ALA A 50 2.93 1.89 -14.35
N ILE A 51 4.15 2.21 -13.89
CA ILE A 51 4.51 2.16 -12.46
C ILE A 51 3.63 3.11 -11.66
N VAL A 52 3.42 4.34 -12.13
CA VAL A 52 2.61 5.33 -11.42
C VAL A 52 1.14 4.91 -11.35
N ILE A 53 0.57 4.40 -12.43
CA ILE A 53 -0.83 3.92 -12.47
C ILE A 53 -1.02 2.72 -11.55
N VAL A 54 -0.12 1.74 -11.62
CA VAL A 54 -0.17 0.55 -10.76
C VAL A 54 -0.03 0.95 -9.29
N ALA A 55 0.90 1.86 -8.97
CA ALA A 55 1.08 2.35 -7.61
C ALA A 55 -0.15 3.13 -7.11
N ALA A 56 -0.80 3.91 -7.97
CA ALA A 56 -2.04 4.62 -7.63
C ALA A 56 -3.20 3.64 -7.34
N LEU A 57 -3.37 2.61 -8.19
CA LEU A 57 -4.40 1.58 -7.99
C LEU A 57 -4.12 0.73 -6.74
N ALA A 58 -2.86 0.34 -6.51
CA ALA A 58 -2.43 -0.36 -5.31
C ALA A 58 -2.54 0.51 -4.05
N GLY A 59 -2.41 1.83 -4.19
CA GLY A 59 -2.57 2.79 -3.10
C GLY A 59 -4.02 2.92 -2.63
N ALA A 60 -5.01 2.75 -3.51
CA ALA A 60 -6.44 2.86 -3.18
C ALA A 60 -6.89 1.98 -2.00
N PRO A 61 -6.61 0.66 -1.93
CA PRO A 61 -6.96 -0.17 -0.78
C PRO A 61 -6.26 0.28 0.52
N PHE A 62 -4.98 0.67 0.46
CA PHE A 62 -4.25 1.12 1.64
C PHE A 62 -4.75 2.48 2.15
N GLY A 63 -5.11 3.40 1.25
CA GLY A 63 -5.76 4.64 1.65
C GLY A 63 -7.17 4.42 2.21
N ALA A 64 -7.94 3.47 1.66
CA ALA A 64 -9.22 3.07 2.23
C ALA A 64 -9.06 2.52 3.65
N LEU A 65 -8.04 1.68 3.87
CA LEU A 65 -7.67 1.19 5.20
C LEU A 65 -7.28 2.33 6.13
N PHE A 66 -6.43 3.26 5.67
CA PHE A 66 -6.05 4.46 6.42
C PHE A 66 -7.27 5.26 6.85
N GLY A 67 -8.22 5.53 5.95
CA GLY A 67 -9.45 6.26 6.26
C GLY A 67 -10.36 5.56 7.27
N LEU A 68 -10.33 4.22 7.33
CA LEU A 68 -11.06 3.44 8.33
C LEU A 68 -10.40 3.51 9.71
N VAL A 69 -9.07 3.48 9.77
CA VAL A 69 -8.32 3.48 11.04
C VAL A 69 -7.90 4.87 11.50
N TYR A 70 -8.12 5.92 10.69
CA TYR A 70 -7.62 7.28 10.93
C TYR A 70 -7.90 7.81 12.33
N ASP A 71 -9.12 7.59 12.85
CA ASP A 71 -9.51 8.07 14.18
C ASP A 71 -9.00 7.19 15.32
N ALA A 72 -8.62 5.95 15.02
CA ALA A 72 -8.05 5.00 15.98
C ALA A 72 -6.53 5.14 16.11
N LEU A 73 -5.87 5.82 15.17
CA LEU A 73 -4.42 6.03 15.22
C LEU A 73 -4.04 6.99 16.36
N PRO A 74 -3.08 6.61 17.22
CA PRO A 74 -2.65 7.46 18.32
C PRO A 74 -1.91 8.72 17.82
N GLY A 75 -1.89 9.76 18.65
CA GLY A 75 -1.12 10.98 18.40
C GLY A 75 -1.84 12.07 17.60
N PRO A 76 -1.13 13.18 17.31
CA PRO A 76 -1.71 14.36 16.67
C PRO A 76 -2.06 14.08 15.21
N ARG A 77 -3.11 14.75 14.69
CA ARG A 77 -3.63 14.56 13.31
C ARG A 77 -2.55 14.56 12.23
N ARG A 78 -1.53 15.41 12.37
CA ARG A 78 -0.41 15.53 11.42
C ARG A 78 0.53 14.32 11.41
N ALA A 79 0.66 13.61 12.52
CA ALA A 79 1.54 12.44 12.65
C ALA A 79 0.87 11.13 12.23
N ARG A 80 -0.47 11.09 12.19
CA ARG A 80 -1.24 9.86 11.89
C ARG A 80 -0.86 9.23 10.55
N GLY A 81 -0.65 10.05 9.51
CA GLY A 81 -0.21 9.58 8.20
C GLY A 81 1.17 8.90 8.28
N PHE A 82 2.14 9.56 8.90
CA PHE A 82 3.48 8.99 9.11
C PHE A 82 3.42 7.68 9.91
N LEU A 83 2.69 7.65 11.02
CA LEU A 83 2.53 6.44 11.84
C LEU A 83 1.90 5.28 11.07
N PHE A 84 0.92 5.57 10.21
CA PHE A 84 0.35 4.57 9.32
C PHE A 84 1.39 4.05 8.31
N GLY A 85 2.20 4.94 7.73
CA GLY A 85 3.30 4.56 6.85
C GLY A 85 4.34 3.67 7.54
N ILE A 86 4.69 3.96 8.79
CA ILE A 86 5.57 3.11 9.60
C ILE A 86 4.92 1.76 9.91
N ALA A 87 3.63 1.74 10.28
CA ALA A 87 2.90 0.49 10.49
C ALA A 87 2.86 -0.34 9.21
N MET A 88 2.67 0.28 8.05
CA MET A 88 2.78 -0.39 6.75
C MET A 88 4.19 -0.89 6.49
N LEU A 89 5.25 -0.13 6.77
CA LEU A 89 6.62 -0.60 6.61
C LEU A 89 6.88 -1.87 7.44
N VAL A 90 6.42 -1.90 8.70
CA VAL A 90 6.64 -3.04 9.60
C VAL A 90 5.81 -4.26 9.17
N THR A 91 4.62 -4.07 8.61
CA THR A 91 3.70 -5.16 8.25
C THR A 91 3.87 -5.65 6.82
N VAL A 92 4.09 -4.75 5.87
CA VAL A 92 4.21 -4.99 4.42
C VAL A 92 5.67 -5.08 3.99
N GLY A 93 6.54 -4.25 4.57
CA GLY A 93 7.96 -4.18 4.20
C GLY A 93 8.66 -5.54 4.21
N PRO A 94 8.52 -6.39 5.24
CA PRO A 94 9.15 -7.71 5.24
C PRO A 94 8.78 -8.58 4.03
N LEU A 95 7.51 -8.58 3.61
CA LEU A 95 7.10 -9.31 2.40
C LEU A 95 7.66 -8.68 1.13
N PHE A 96 7.61 -7.36 1.05
CA PHE A 96 8.14 -6.61 -0.08
C PHE A 96 9.65 -6.86 -0.28
N PHE A 97 10.45 -6.90 0.79
CA PHE A 97 11.90 -7.08 0.70
C PHE A 97 12.34 -8.54 0.60
N THR A 98 11.57 -9.48 1.15
CA THR A 98 11.91 -10.91 1.05
C THR A 98 11.57 -11.48 -0.33
N GLY A 99 10.56 -10.93 -1.01
CA GLY A 99 10.11 -11.46 -2.29
C GLY A 99 10.88 -11.07 -3.52
N THR A 100 11.70 -10.04 -3.40
CA THR A 100 12.56 -9.52 -4.46
C THR A 100 14.01 -9.58 -3.98
N ARG A 101 14.38 -10.72 -3.40
CA ARG A 101 15.72 -10.98 -2.86
C ARG A 101 16.84 -10.72 -3.88
N ASP A 102 16.56 -10.97 -5.16
CA ASP A 102 17.49 -10.71 -6.26
C ASP A 102 17.56 -9.23 -6.68
N GLU A 103 16.55 -8.41 -6.34
CA GLU A 103 16.54 -6.96 -6.65
C GLU A 103 17.09 -6.11 -5.48
N PHE A 104 16.89 -6.57 -4.23
CA PHE A 104 17.28 -5.89 -2.99
C PHE A 104 18.52 -6.50 -2.32
N ILE A 105 19.58 -6.68 -3.09
CA ILE A 105 20.81 -7.35 -2.65
C ILE A 105 21.57 -6.54 -1.57
N THR A 106 21.45 -5.20 -1.56
CA THR A 106 22.17 -4.35 -0.60
C THR A 106 21.23 -3.63 0.37
N TYR A 107 21.73 -3.38 1.58
CA TYR A 107 21.02 -2.60 2.62
C TYR A 107 20.65 -1.19 2.13
N GLU A 108 21.45 -0.58 1.24
CA GLU A 108 21.13 0.75 0.70
C GLU A 108 19.86 0.71 -0.16
N ARG A 109 19.69 -0.33 -0.99
CA ARG A 109 18.47 -0.51 -1.79
C ARG A 109 17.26 -0.75 -0.90
N MET A 110 17.39 -1.58 0.14
CA MET A 110 16.32 -1.76 1.11
C MET A 110 15.93 -0.45 1.79
N ALA A 111 16.90 0.37 2.21
CA ALA A 111 16.64 1.67 2.84
C ALA A 111 15.92 2.64 1.88
N LEU A 112 16.36 2.70 0.62
CA LEU A 112 15.80 3.55 -0.43
C LEU A 112 14.29 3.29 -0.64
N PHE A 113 13.92 2.01 -0.74
CA PHE A 113 12.52 1.61 -0.93
C PHE A 113 11.73 1.60 0.39
N SER A 114 12.40 1.42 1.54
CA SER A 114 11.75 1.52 2.86
C SER A 114 11.21 2.93 3.10
N PHE A 115 11.87 3.96 2.55
CA PHE A 115 11.42 5.35 2.64
C PHE A 115 10.09 5.61 1.91
N LEU A 116 9.71 4.77 0.94
CA LEU A 116 8.45 4.93 0.20
C LEU A 116 7.22 4.71 1.10
N PHE A 117 7.34 3.90 2.15
CA PHE A 117 6.26 3.63 3.10
C PHE A 117 5.89 4.84 3.97
N PRO A 118 6.83 5.48 4.71
CA PRO A 118 6.53 6.72 5.41
C PRO A 118 6.18 7.86 4.44
N LEU A 119 6.79 7.90 3.23
CA LEU A 119 6.40 8.87 2.20
C LEU A 119 4.93 8.71 1.79
N PHE A 120 4.49 7.48 1.52
CA PHE A 120 3.08 7.17 1.26
C PHE A 120 2.20 7.60 2.43
N GLY A 121 2.60 7.26 3.67
CA GLY A 121 1.85 7.62 4.87
C GLY A 121 1.68 9.13 5.04
N VAL A 122 2.75 9.90 4.87
CA VAL A 122 2.72 11.37 4.92
C VAL A 122 1.83 11.93 3.82
N ALA A 123 1.97 11.45 2.58
CA ALA A 123 1.15 11.88 1.46
C ALA A 123 -0.34 11.58 1.70
N ALA A 124 -0.67 10.40 2.20
CA ALA A 124 -2.04 10.02 2.55
C ALA A 124 -2.60 10.90 3.67
N GLY A 125 -1.80 11.16 4.71
CA GLY A 125 -2.18 12.05 5.82
C GLY A 125 -2.48 13.49 5.37
N LEU A 126 -1.66 14.03 4.47
CA LEU A 126 -1.86 15.36 3.89
C LEU A 126 -3.08 15.41 2.96
N ALA A 127 -3.32 14.33 2.19
CA ALA A 127 -4.42 14.26 1.25
C ALA A 127 -5.77 13.92 1.89
N PHE A 128 -5.81 13.41 3.12
CA PHE A 128 -7.03 12.84 3.71
C PHE A 128 -8.14 13.86 3.99
N GLU A 129 -7.83 14.99 4.63
CA GLU A 129 -8.82 16.05 4.89
C GLU A 129 -9.40 16.66 3.59
N PRO A 130 -8.56 17.02 2.59
CA PRO A 130 -9.06 17.37 1.25
C PRO A 130 -9.93 16.28 0.62
N SER A 131 -9.54 15.01 0.79
CA SER A 131 -10.27 13.87 0.23
C SER A 131 -11.61 13.63 0.91
N LEU A 132 -11.73 13.91 2.22
CA LEU A 132 -13.00 13.89 2.95
C LEU A 132 -13.97 14.94 2.41
N ASN A 133 -13.48 16.16 2.22
CA ASN A 133 -14.27 17.25 1.65
C ASN A 133 -14.72 16.94 0.23
N LEU A 134 -13.82 16.40 -0.60
CA LEU A 134 -14.15 16.00 -1.98
C LEU A 134 -15.17 14.86 -1.99
N ALA A 135 -14.94 13.79 -1.21
CA ALA A 135 -15.84 12.66 -1.15
C ALA A 135 -17.24 13.04 -0.63
N GLY A 136 -17.32 14.01 0.29
CA GLY A 136 -18.59 14.53 0.82
C GLY A 136 -19.43 15.26 -0.23
N ARG A 137 -18.81 15.79 -1.29
CA ARG A 137 -19.48 16.44 -2.41
C ARG A 137 -19.91 15.48 -3.53
N LEU A 138 -19.40 14.24 -3.51
CA LEU A 138 -19.70 13.26 -4.53
C LEU A 138 -21.05 12.57 -4.28
N PRO A 139 -21.83 12.27 -5.33
CA PRO A 139 -23.03 11.46 -5.20
C PRO A 139 -22.68 10.05 -4.72
N ARG A 140 -23.64 9.37 -4.09
CA ARG A 140 -23.44 8.02 -3.51
C ARG A 140 -22.90 7.01 -4.53
N ALA A 141 -23.32 7.11 -5.79
CA ALA A 141 -22.84 6.23 -6.86
C ALA A 141 -21.32 6.38 -7.08
N ALA A 142 -20.80 7.61 -7.12
CA ALA A 142 -19.37 7.86 -7.28
C ALA A 142 -18.56 7.38 -6.06
N GLN A 143 -19.10 7.55 -4.84
CA GLN A 143 -18.49 6.98 -3.63
C GLN A 143 -18.44 5.44 -3.68
N ALA A 144 -19.48 4.80 -4.23
CA ALA A 144 -19.51 3.36 -4.41
C ALA A 144 -18.46 2.90 -5.44
N VAL A 145 -18.30 3.62 -6.55
CA VAL A 145 -17.23 3.36 -7.53
C VAL A 145 -15.85 3.43 -6.87
N LEU A 146 -15.58 4.46 -6.05
CA LEU A 146 -14.31 4.57 -5.33
C LEU A 146 -14.09 3.41 -4.33
N ALA A 147 -15.15 2.98 -3.65
CA ALA A 147 -15.07 1.80 -2.78
C ALA A 147 -14.81 0.51 -3.58
N LEU A 148 -15.40 0.37 -4.78
CA LEU A 148 -15.15 -0.74 -5.69
C LEU A 148 -13.73 -0.71 -6.24
N ILE A 149 -13.17 0.47 -6.56
CA ILE A 149 -11.77 0.63 -6.96
C ILE A 149 -10.86 0.19 -5.81
N ALA A 150 -11.14 0.62 -4.58
CA ALA A 150 -10.36 0.17 -3.42
C ALA A 150 -10.47 -1.34 -3.20
N LEU A 151 -11.65 -1.94 -3.38
CA LEU A 151 -11.83 -3.39 -3.29
C LEU A 151 -11.10 -4.13 -4.42
N GLY A 152 -11.21 -3.66 -5.66
CA GLY A 152 -10.53 -4.25 -6.82
C GLY A 152 -9.01 -4.14 -6.71
N GLY A 153 -8.50 -2.97 -6.31
CA GLY A 153 -7.08 -2.78 -5.99
C GLY A 153 -6.65 -3.67 -4.83
N GLY A 154 -7.48 -3.83 -3.80
CA GLY A 154 -7.21 -4.74 -2.68
C GLY A 154 -7.16 -6.20 -3.11
N ALA A 155 -8.05 -6.63 -4.03
CA ALA A 155 -8.02 -7.97 -4.60
C ALA A 155 -6.76 -8.19 -5.45
N LEU A 156 -6.32 -7.19 -6.20
CA LEU A 156 -5.09 -7.23 -7.00
C LEU A 156 -3.83 -7.30 -6.14
N VAL A 157 -3.75 -6.48 -5.08
CA VAL A 157 -2.65 -6.55 -4.10
C VAL A 157 -2.68 -7.89 -3.37
N GLY A 158 -3.86 -8.35 -2.94
CA GLY A 158 -4.04 -9.62 -2.25
C GLY A 158 -3.67 -10.83 -3.12
N SER A 159 -4.00 -10.83 -4.41
CA SER A 159 -3.62 -11.90 -5.34
C SER A 159 -2.12 -11.90 -5.61
N GLY A 160 -1.50 -10.72 -5.75
CA GLY A 160 -0.04 -10.60 -5.87
C GLY A 160 0.68 -11.15 -4.63
N LEU A 161 0.20 -10.81 -3.43
CA LEU A 161 0.72 -11.36 -2.18
C LEU A 161 0.50 -12.88 -2.07
N ALA A 162 -0.67 -13.38 -2.45
CA ALA A 162 -0.95 -14.83 -2.42
C ALA A 162 -0.06 -15.60 -3.39
N ALA A 163 0.10 -15.12 -4.62
CA ALA A 163 1.00 -15.69 -5.61
C ALA A 163 2.45 -15.69 -5.10
N PHE A 164 2.84 -14.59 -4.46
CA PHE A 164 4.15 -14.48 -3.83
C PHE A 164 4.35 -15.52 -2.71
N VAL A 165 3.40 -15.67 -1.79
CA VAL A 165 3.47 -16.67 -0.71
C VAL A 165 3.55 -18.08 -1.28
N VAL A 166 2.75 -18.40 -2.31
CA VAL A 166 2.80 -19.69 -2.99
C VAL A 166 4.19 -19.94 -3.59
N SER A 167 4.75 -18.96 -4.29
CA SER A 167 6.10 -19.05 -4.87
C SER A 167 7.17 -19.22 -3.78
N ALA A 168 7.08 -18.47 -2.68
CA ALA A 168 8.02 -18.56 -1.56
C ALA A 168 7.95 -19.92 -0.86
N VAL A 169 6.75 -20.49 -0.68
CA VAL A 169 6.57 -21.83 -0.10
C VAL A 169 7.12 -22.91 -1.03
N GLN A 170 6.91 -22.79 -2.34
CA GLN A 170 7.46 -23.73 -3.33
C GLN A 170 9.00 -23.70 -3.36
N THR A 171 9.60 -22.52 -3.16
CA THR A 171 11.05 -22.31 -3.29
C THR A 171 11.82 -22.56 -1.99
N HIS A 172 11.22 -22.26 -0.82
CA HIS A 172 11.90 -22.26 0.48
C HIS A 172 11.22 -23.12 1.55
N GLY A 173 10.13 -23.83 1.23
CA GLY A 173 9.41 -24.70 2.16
C GLY A 173 8.58 -23.93 3.22
N ALA A 174 8.10 -24.66 4.24
CA ALA A 174 7.12 -24.16 5.21
C ALA A 174 7.59 -22.99 6.09
N LEU A 175 8.91 -22.76 6.22
CA LEU A 175 9.45 -21.61 6.97
C LEU A 175 9.06 -20.26 6.35
N ALA A 176 8.71 -20.22 5.06
CA ALA A 176 8.19 -19.02 4.40
C ALA A 176 6.81 -18.59 4.93
N VAL A 177 6.02 -19.51 5.49
CA VAL A 177 4.67 -19.24 6.04
C VAL A 177 4.74 -18.32 7.28
N ALA A 178 5.86 -18.35 8.02
CA ALA A 178 6.09 -17.45 9.15
C ALA A 178 6.02 -15.95 8.76
N TYR A 179 6.36 -15.62 7.51
CA TYR A 179 6.28 -14.25 6.99
C TYR A 179 4.87 -13.84 6.53
N ALA A 180 3.98 -14.80 6.28
CA ALA A 180 2.57 -14.56 5.93
C ALA A 180 1.63 -14.45 7.15
N LEU A 181 2.07 -14.92 8.32
CA LEU A 181 1.33 -14.89 9.59
C LEU A 181 0.83 -13.50 10.04
N PRO A 182 1.62 -12.41 9.91
CA PRO A 182 1.14 -11.05 10.22
C PRO A 182 -0.06 -10.64 9.36
N TRP A 183 -0.19 -11.19 8.14
CA TRP A 183 -1.27 -10.86 7.21
C TRP A 183 -2.53 -11.66 7.46
N LEU A 184 -2.42 -12.94 7.86
CA LEU A 184 -3.55 -13.65 8.44
C LEU A 184 -4.05 -12.91 9.68
N ALA A 185 -3.15 -12.40 10.52
CA ALA A 185 -3.53 -11.60 11.68
C ALA A 185 -4.18 -10.27 11.30
N VAL A 186 -3.66 -9.52 10.33
CA VAL A 186 -4.27 -8.26 9.84
C VAL A 186 -5.63 -8.54 9.19
N ALA A 187 -5.75 -9.58 8.37
CA ALA A 187 -7.02 -9.99 7.76
C ALA A 187 -8.05 -10.41 8.82
N LEU A 188 -7.62 -11.14 9.86
CA LEU A 188 -8.45 -11.50 11.01
C LEU A 188 -8.83 -10.28 11.84
N VAL A 189 -7.95 -9.31 12.04
CA VAL A 189 -8.25 -8.05 12.75
C VAL A 189 -9.25 -7.22 11.94
N ILE A 190 -9.10 -7.13 10.63
CA ILE A 190 -10.07 -6.47 9.75
C ILE A 190 -11.43 -7.18 9.81
N ALA A 191 -11.44 -8.53 9.77
CA ALA A 191 -12.66 -9.33 9.92
C ALA A 191 -13.32 -9.16 11.30
N ALA A 192 -12.52 -9.13 12.37
CA ALA A 192 -12.98 -8.94 13.74
C ALA A 192 -13.52 -7.52 13.96
N LEU A 193 -12.86 -6.49 13.44
CA LEU A 193 -13.37 -5.11 13.45
C LEU A 193 -14.70 -5.00 12.68
N ARG A 194 -14.85 -5.75 11.58
CA ARG A 194 -16.12 -5.83 10.84
C ARG A 194 -17.23 -6.50 11.65
N SER A 195 -16.91 -7.53 12.45
CA SER A 195 -17.87 -8.21 13.32
C SER A 195 -18.37 -7.34 14.49
N ARG A 196 -17.57 -6.37 14.96
CA ARG A 196 -17.97 -5.39 15.98
C ARG A 196 -18.86 -4.26 15.46
N VAL A 197 -18.98 -4.11 14.14
CA VAL A 197 -19.78 -3.09 13.46
C VAL A 197 -21.15 -3.62 13.04
N ILE A 198 -21.46 -4.91 13.25
CA ILE A 198 -22.84 -5.41 13.22
C ILE A 198 -23.45 -5.05 14.57
N PRO A 199 -24.32 -4.03 14.68
CA PRO A 199 -25.00 -3.79 15.94
C PRO A 199 -25.79 -5.04 16.30
N ALA A 200 -25.62 -5.52 17.52
CA ALA A 200 -26.57 -6.38 18.19
C ALA A 200 -27.91 -5.63 18.32
N ARG A 201 -28.65 -5.55 17.22
CA ARG A 201 -30.08 -5.26 17.19
C ARG A 201 -30.74 -6.45 16.52
N LEU A 202 -30.78 -7.57 17.22
CA LEU A 202 -31.65 -8.71 16.91
C LEU A 202 -31.63 -9.74 18.04
N VAL A 203 -31.73 -9.32 19.30
CA VAL A 203 -32.28 -10.20 20.35
C VAL A 203 -33.03 -9.34 21.36
N ARG A 204 -34.36 -9.35 21.16
CA ARG A 204 -35.47 -9.00 22.08
C ARG A 204 -35.57 -7.57 22.59
#